data_AF-A0A9Q4A5N9-F1
#
_entry.id   AF-A0A9Q4A5N9-F1
#
_cell.length_a   1.000
_cell.length_b   1.000
_cell.length_c   1.000
_cell.angle_alpha   90.00
_cell.angle_beta   90.00
_cell.angle_gamma   90.00
#
_symmetry.space_group_name_H-M   'P 1'
#
loop_
_entity.id
_entity.type
_entity.pdbx_description
1 polymer ?
#
loop_
_entity_poly.entity_id
_entity_poly.type
_entity_poly.pdbx_seq_one_letter_code
_entity_poly.pdbx_strand_id
1 'polypeptide(L)'
;MSRKNFYRDSYLKTGWLPMQPLTRTLAIGDVCQVHQGRFQPLLNIVEAQLVERVAVSRALEFDPVEWRLSRDVQQTFCETLWAEDEEGEHRAYTKQVLEFAHSGSFVFSAGAAQAQLLTNWHAIRDDVTLKLTQLHYSFREVYVITGVVQASDWSLAVASQSGARLDMSAAMAGGDCHALLSHGSARVQQSQGIADYEQSRGQVAYFFKARKLILSDATHDHYLTRLLDNPARLPASELAHWLNAPLLNLVKANELNLNTSIDFFAWADLSLDDVERLSG
;
A
#
# COMPACT_ATOMS: atom_id res chain seq x y z
N MET A 1 -14.10 1.86 1.87
CA MET A 1 -14.06 2.84 3.00
C MET A 1 -13.31 2.34 4.22
N SER A 2 -13.47 1.08 4.69
CA SER A 2 -12.90 0.65 5.99
C SER A 2 -11.39 0.91 6.11
N ARG A 3 -10.59 0.56 5.10
CA ARG A 3 -9.11 0.61 5.19
C ARG A 3 -8.44 1.90 4.71
N LYS A 4 -9.20 2.90 4.21
CA LYS A 4 -8.63 4.13 3.64
C LYS A 4 -7.71 4.87 4.61
N ASN A 5 -8.17 5.01 5.84
CA ASN A 5 -7.40 5.64 6.92
C ASN A 5 -6.11 4.89 7.21
N PHE A 6 -6.14 3.55 7.24
CA PHE A 6 -4.96 2.72 7.44
C PHE A 6 -3.93 2.91 6.32
N TYR A 7 -4.38 2.94 5.06
CA TYR A 7 -3.49 3.14 3.90
C TYR A 7 -2.81 4.51 3.94
N ARG A 8 -3.61 5.56 4.18
CA ARG A 8 -3.11 6.93 4.27
C ARG A 8 -2.11 7.11 5.40
N ASP A 9 -2.43 6.60 6.59
CA ASP A 9 -1.57 6.78 7.77
C ASP A 9 -0.33 5.90 7.70
N SER A 10 -0.43 4.69 7.12
CA SER A 10 0.74 3.86 6.79
C SER A 10 1.70 4.62 5.89
N TYR A 11 1.20 5.21 4.80
CA TYR A 11 2.04 5.96 3.87
C TYR A 11 2.62 7.23 4.50
N LEU A 12 1.81 8.00 5.24
CA LEU A 12 2.29 9.23 5.89
C LEU A 12 3.34 8.97 6.98
N LYS A 13 3.18 7.89 7.76
CA LYS A 13 4.11 7.56 8.85
C LYS A 13 5.38 6.86 8.33
N THR A 14 5.24 5.90 7.42
CA THR A 14 6.33 4.99 7.04
C THR A 14 6.89 5.26 5.64
N GLY A 15 6.15 5.97 4.78
CA GLY A 15 6.45 6.12 3.36
C GLY A 15 6.18 4.85 2.53
N TRP A 16 5.53 3.83 3.11
CA TRP A 16 5.22 2.56 2.47
C TRP A 16 3.71 2.35 2.34
N LEU A 17 3.30 1.89 1.15
CA LEU A 17 1.92 1.60 0.83
C LEU A 17 1.58 0.15 1.16
N PRO A 18 0.49 -0.13 1.91
CA PRO A 18 0.07 -1.50 2.16
C PRO A 18 -0.40 -2.19 0.88
N MET A 19 -0.11 -3.49 0.73
CA MET A 19 -0.65 -4.28 -0.37
C MET A 19 -2.11 -4.71 -0.10
N GLN A 20 -2.92 -4.79 -1.16
CA GLN A 20 -4.26 -5.36 -1.12
C GLN A 20 -4.39 -6.67 -1.93
N PRO A 21 -4.64 -7.82 -1.28
CA PRO A 21 -4.59 -8.07 0.17
C PRO A 21 -3.15 -7.96 0.72
N LEU A 22 -3.01 -7.76 2.03
CA LEU A 22 -1.69 -7.59 2.68
C LEU A 22 -0.77 -8.79 2.46
N THR A 23 -1.33 -9.98 2.34
CA THR A 23 -0.58 -11.24 2.18
C THR A 23 -0.18 -11.54 0.74
N ARG A 24 -0.55 -10.68 -0.22
CA ARG A 24 -0.15 -10.85 -1.59
C ARG A 24 1.36 -10.60 -1.73
N THR A 25 2.07 -11.63 -2.17
CA THR A 25 3.50 -11.54 -2.46
C THR A 25 3.80 -10.47 -3.49
N LEU A 26 4.84 -9.69 -3.19
CA LEU A 26 5.45 -8.73 -4.09
C LEU A 26 6.95 -8.98 -4.17
N ALA A 27 7.53 -8.74 -5.34
CA ALA A 27 8.96 -8.73 -5.57
C ALA A 27 9.41 -7.37 -6.12
N ILE A 28 10.68 -7.04 -5.88
CA ILE A 28 11.32 -5.90 -6.54
C ILE A 28 11.27 -6.12 -8.05
N GLY A 29 10.89 -5.08 -8.77
CA GLY A 29 10.78 -5.10 -10.22
C GLY A 29 9.45 -5.64 -10.75
N ASP A 30 8.50 -6.02 -9.88
CA ASP A 30 7.16 -6.35 -10.34
C ASP A 30 6.55 -5.15 -11.06
N VAL A 31 6.03 -5.41 -12.26
CA VAL A 31 5.31 -4.45 -13.08
C VAL A 31 3.84 -4.75 -12.98
N CYS A 32 3.03 -3.74 -12.70
CA CYS A 32 1.61 -3.92 -12.55
C CYS A 32 0.79 -2.73 -13.04
N GLN A 33 -0.50 -2.98 -13.18
CA GLN A 33 -1.52 -1.94 -13.27
C GLN A 33 -2.38 -1.98 -12.02
N VAL A 34 -2.89 -0.82 -11.62
CA VAL A 34 -3.83 -0.70 -10.51
C VAL A 34 -5.17 -0.29 -11.09
N HIS A 35 -6.18 -1.13 -10.95
CA HIS A 35 -7.54 -0.85 -11.40
C HIS A 35 -8.54 -1.11 -10.27
N GLN A 36 -9.24 -0.07 -9.82
CA GLN A 36 -10.22 -0.15 -8.71
C GLN A 36 -9.64 -0.83 -7.45
N GLY A 37 -8.48 -0.36 -6.98
CA GLY A 37 -7.77 -0.94 -5.82
C GLY A 37 -7.17 -2.33 -6.05
N ARG A 38 -7.35 -2.93 -7.24
CA ARG A 38 -6.81 -4.25 -7.56
C ARG A 38 -5.48 -4.14 -8.31
N PHE A 39 -4.51 -4.87 -7.80
CA PHE A 39 -3.22 -5.04 -8.44
C PHE A 39 -3.31 -6.13 -9.53
N GLN A 40 -3.01 -5.76 -10.76
CA GLN A 40 -2.93 -6.67 -11.90
C GLN A 40 -1.46 -6.80 -12.30
N PRO A 41 -0.82 -7.97 -12.05
CA PRO A 41 0.57 -8.18 -12.40
C PRO A 41 0.69 -8.32 -13.92
N LEU A 42 1.77 -7.79 -14.47
CA LEU A 42 2.08 -7.87 -15.89
C LEU A 42 3.31 -8.75 -16.13
N LEU A 43 4.43 -8.39 -15.51
CA LEU A 43 5.71 -9.10 -15.59
C LEU A 43 6.63 -8.66 -14.44
N ASN A 44 7.81 -9.25 -14.33
CA ASN A 44 8.89 -8.72 -13.50
C ASN A 44 10.06 -8.24 -14.39
N ILE A 45 10.56 -7.01 -14.18
CA ILE A 45 11.61 -6.44 -15.04
C ILE A 45 12.95 -7.18 -14.95
N VAL A 46 13.17 -7.98 -13.90
CA VAL A 46 14.35 -8.86 -13.79
C VAL A 46 14.33 -9.92 -14.91
N GLU A 47 13.13 -10.33 -15.35
CA GLU A 47 12.93 -11.31 -16.42
C GLU A 47 12.90 -10.65 -17.82
N ALA A 48 12.80 -9.33 -17.89
CA ALA A 48 12.65 -8.57 -19.14
C ALA A 48 13.94 -8.40 -19.97
N GLN A 49 15.04 -9.05 -19.55
CA GLN A 49 16.36 -8.99 -20.22
C GLN A 49 16.81 -7.54 -20.50
N LEU A 50 16.85 -6.73 -19.44
CA LEU A 50 17.41 -5.39 -19.49
C LEU A 50 18.91 -5.44 -19.81
N VAL A 51 19.42 -4.38 -20.43
CA VAL A 51 20.84 -4.18 -20.75
C VAL A 51 21.67 -4.16 -19.47
N GLU A 52 21.23 -3.40 -18.47
CA GLU A 52 21.80 -3.41 -17.13
C GLU A 52 20.93 -4.24 -16.19
N ARG A 53 21.56 -5.07 -15.36
CA ARG A 53 20.84 -5.89 -14.39
C ARG A 53 20.24 -5.03 -13.28
N VAL A 54 19.04 -5.41 -12.83
CA VAL A 54 18.42 -4.80 -11.65
C VAL A 54 19.29 -5.05 -10.43
N ALA A 55 19.72 -3.97 -9.76
CA ALA A 55 20.46 -4.03 -8.52
C ALA A 55 19.52 -3.83 -7.33
N VAL A 56 19.63 -4.71 -6.35
CA VAL A 56 18.80 -4.72 -5.13
C VAL A 56 19.70 -4.52 -3.91
N SER A 57 19.24 -3.73 -2.95
CA SER A 57 19.93 -3.50 -1.69
C SER A 57 20.03 -4.78 -0.85
N ARG A 58 20.91 -4.74 0.15
CA ARG A 58 20.81 -5.66 1.30
C ARG A 58 19.48 -5.41 2.03
N ALA A 59 19.03 -6.40 2.80
CA ALA A 59 17.87 -6.23 3.66
C ALA A 59 18.14 -5.10 4.69
N LEU A 60 17.19 -4.19 4.81
CA LEU A 60 17.18 -3.10 5.79
C LEU A 60 16.16 -3.45 6.86
N GLU A 61 16.59 -3.57 8.10
CA GLU A 61 15.69 -3.87 9.23
C GLU A 61 15.11 -2.58 9.79
N PHE A 62 13.83 -2.62 10.17
CA PHE A 62 13.15 -1.51 10.85
C PHE A 62 12.91 -1.83 12.32
N ASP A 63 12.81 -0.78 13.13
CA ASP A 63 12.36 -0.91 14.50
C ASP A 63 10.87 -1.31 14.53
N PRO A 64 10.48 -2.37 15.28
CA PRO A 64 9.08 -2.78 15.42
C PRO A 64 8.13 -1.66 15.86
N VAL A 65 8.61 -0.64 16.58
CA VAL A 65 7.80 0.51 17.02
C VAL A 65 7.32 1.36 15.85
N GLU A 66 8.09 1.43 14.75
CA GLU A 66 7.70 2.17 13.54
C GLU A 66 6.46 1.54 12.88
N TRP A 67 6.30 0.23 13.05
CA TRP A 67 5.23 -0.60 12.48
C TRP A 67 4.03 -0.80 13.41
N ARG A 68 3.89 0.06 14.42
CA ARG A 68 2.71 0.20 15.26
C ARG A 68 1.93 1.44 14.83
N LEU A 69 0.71 1.28 14.34
CA LEU A 69 -0.12 2.39 13.88
C LEU A 69 -1.50 2.31 14.52
N SER A 70 -2.05 3.44 14.93
CA SER A 70 -3.42 3.53 15.41
C SER A 70 -4.02 4.88 15.10
N ARG A 71 -5.32 4.91 14.83
CA ARG A 71 -6.12 6.13 14.66
C ARG A 71 -7.43 5.98 15.42
N ASP A 72 -7.66 6.93 16.33
CA ASP A 72 -8.90 7.07 17.11
C ASP A 72 -9.30 5.78 17.84
N VAL A 73 -8.31 5.13 18.45
CA VAL A 73 -8.49 3.92 19.28
C VAL A 73 -8.07 4.22 20.70
N GLN A 74 -8.93 3.88 21.65
CA GLN A 74 -8.66 3.98 23.08
C GLN A 74 -8.67 2.60 23.73
N GLN A 75 -7.70 2.35 24.60
CA GLN A 75 -7.71 1.20 25.48
C GLN A 75 -8.52 1.54 26.73
N THR A 76 -9.73 0.97 26.85
CA THR A 76 -10.63 1.27 27.97
C THR A 76 -10.49 0.29 29.12
N PHE A 77 -9.89 -0.87 28.87
CA PHE A 77 -9.58 -1.86 29.89
C PHE A 77 -8.26 -2.56 29.58
N CYS A 78 -7.42 -2.77 30.60
CA CYS A 78 -6.26 -3.64 30.51
C CYS A 78 -5.82 -4.10 31.89
N GLU A 79 -6.07 -5.36 32.20
CA GLU A 79 -5.68 -5.93 33.50
C GLU A 79 -5.23 -7.38 33.33
N THR A 80 -4.31 -7.79 34.21
CA THR A 80 -3.97 -9.20 34.39
C THR A 80 -4.96 -9.83 35.35
N LEU A 81 -5.66 -10.84 34.86
CA LEU A 81 -6.65 -11.61 35.58
C LEU A 81 -6.14 -13.03 35.81
N TRP A 82 -6.77 -13.74 36.74
CA TRP A 82 -6.49 -15.13 37.04
C TRP A 82 -7.69 -15.97 36.63
N ALA A 83 -7.45 -17.07 35.92
CA ALA A 83 -8.45 -18.09 35.64
C ALA A 83 -7.91 -19.45 36.05
N GLU A 84 -8.79 -20.31 36.54
CA GLU A 84 -8.50 -21.72 36.77
C GLU A 84 -8.73 -22.48 35.46
N ASP A 85 -7.77 -23.30 35.04
CA ASP A 85 -7.92 -24.15 33.86
C ASP A 85 -8.65 -25.47 34.18
N GLU A 86 -8.86 -26.32 33.18
CA GLU A 86 -9.56 -27.60 33.32
C GLU A 86 -8.84 -28.59 34.29
N GLU A 87 -7.57 -28.32 34.62
CA GLU A 87 -6.72 -29.13 35.49
C GLU A 87 -6.65 -28.56 36.92
N GLY A 88 -7.32 -27.45 37.20
CA GLY A 88 -7.31 -26.77 38.50
C GLY A 88 -6.11 -25.84 38.71
N GLU A 89 -5.30 -25.57 37.68
CA GLU A 89 -4.19 -24.62 37.77
C GLU A 89 -4.65 -23.19 37.53
N HIS A 90 -4.26 -22.27 38.42
CA HIS A 90 -4.47 -20.85 38.22
C HIS A 90 -3.46 -20.27 37.23
N ARG A 91 -3.93 -19.87 36.06
CA ARG A 91 -3.12 -19.21 35.02
C ARG A 91 -3.48 -17.73 34.93
N ALA A 92 -2.45 -16.90 34.95
CA ALA A 92 -2.57 -15.46 34.72
C ALA A 92 -2.71 -15.18 33.22
N TYR A 93 -3.66 -14.33 32.85
CA TYR A 93 -3.84 -13.84 31.49
C TYR A 93 -4.14 -12.34 31.50
N THR A 94 -3.69 -11.63 30.48
CA THR A 94 -4.03 -10.22 30.30
C THR A 94 -5.30 -10.14 29.46
N LYS A 95 -6.27 -9.36 29.94
CA LYS A 95 -7.49 -9.01 29.19
C LYS A 95 -7.41 -7.54 28.79
N GLN A 96 -7.82 -7.24 27.55
CA GLN A 96 -7.82 -5.88 26.99
C GLN A 96 -9.10 -5.60 26.25
N VAL A 97 -9.59 -4.36 26.37
CA VAL A 97 -10.69 -3.85 25.57
C VAL A 97 -10.23 -2.60 24.84
N LEU A 98 -10.42 -2.61 23.53
CA LEU A 98 -10.20 -1.47 22.65
C LEU A 98 -11.54 -0.93 22.17
N GLU A 99 -11.71 0.39 22.25
CA GLU A 99 -12.85 1.12 21.70
C GLU A 99 -12.40 2.03 20.56
N PHE A 100 -13.18 2.03 19.49
CA PHE A 100 -12.90 2.75 18.25
C PHE A 100 -13.92 3.88 18.09
N ALA A 101 -13.42 5.11 17.93
CA ALA A 101 -14.30 6.28 17.95
C ALA A 101 -15.21 6.37 16.72
N HIS A 102 -14.71 5.98 15.55
CA HIS A 102 -15.37 6.23 14.26
C HIS A 102 -15.24 5.04 13.30
N SER A 103 -16.09 5.03 12.25
CA SER A 103 -15.88 4.14 11.11
C SER A 103 -14.53 4.43 10.45
N GLY A 104 -13.74 3.38 10.19
CA GLY A 104 -12.38 3.50 9.66
C GLY A 104 -11.32 3.87 10.70
N SER A 105 -11.66 4.00 11.99
CA SER A 105 -10.67 3.92 13.07
C SER A 105 -9.99 2.55 13.02
N PHE A 106 -8.69 2.48 13.33
CA PHE A 106 -7.94 1.24 13.19
C PHE A 106 -6.80 1.12 14.19
N VAL A 107 -6.39 -0.12 14.45
CA VAL A 107 -5.13 -0.44 15.13
C VAL A 107 -4.38 -1.50 14.31
N PHE A 108 -3.09 -1.27 14.11
CA PHE A 108 -2.19 -2.15 13.40
C PHE A 108 -0.90 -2.32 14.22
N SER A 109 -0.37 -3.54 14.21
CA SER A 109 0.96 -3.83 14.72
C SER A 109 1.60 -4.88 13.82
N ALA A 110 2.90 -4.75 13.61
CA ALA A 110 3.73 -5.84 13.11
C ALA A 110 4.98 -6.00 13.98
N GLY A 111 5.59 -7.18 13.92
CA GLY A 111 6.80 -7.52 14.65
C GLY A 111 8.04 -7.07 13.88
N ALA A 112 8.69 -8.01 13.21
CA ALA A 112 9.88 -7.75 12.40
C ALA A 112 9.47 -7.25 11.01
N ALA A 113 9.98 -6.09 10.61
CA ALA A 113 9.82 -5.56 9.26
C ALA A 113 11.18 -5.38 8.59
N GLN A 114 11.31 -5.90 7.38
CA GLN A 114 12.52 -5.79 6.57
C GLN A 114 12.20 -5.22 5.18
N ALA A 115 13.00 -4.26 4.71
CA ALA A 115 12.91 -3.69 3.38
C ALA A 115 14.01 -4.20 2.45
N GLN A 116 13.66 -4.32 1.18
CA GLN A 116 14.62 -4.31 0.06
C GLN A 116 14.26 -3.17 -0.89
N LEU A 117 15.27 -2.57 -1.51
CA LEU A 117 15.14 -1.44 -2.41
C LEU A 117 15.88 -1.68 -3.73
N LEU A 118 15.31 -1.21 -4.82
CA LEU A 118 15.99 -1.11 -6.11
C LEU A 118 16.95 0.09 -6.07
N THR A 119 18.23 -0.14 -6.32
CA THR A 119 19.28 0.87 -6.08
C THR A 119 19.79 1.55 -7.35
N ASN A 120 19.63 0.95 -8.53
CA ASN A 120 20.13 1.48 -9.80
C ASN A 120 19.02 1.96 -10.75
N TRP A 121 17.89 2.46 -10.21
CA TRP A 121 16.74 2.91 -11.02
C TRP A 121 17.14 3.86 -12.15
N HIS A 122 18.00 4.84 -11.83
CA HIS A 122 18.47 5.84 -12.79
C HIS A 122 19.09 5.21 -14.05
N ALA A 123 19.78 4.08 -13.91
CA ALA A 123 20.49 3.43 -15.00
C ALA A 123 19.58 2.56 -15.87
N ILE A 124 18.52 2.00 -15.30
CA ILE A 124 17.63 1.05 -16.00
C ILE A 124 16.34 1.68 -16.55
N ARG A 125 15.94 2.87 -16.10
CA ARG A 125 14.60 3.43 -16.36
C ARG A 125 14.26 3.56 -17.85
N ASP A 126 15.21 3.95 -18.70
CA ASP A 126 14.96 4.21 -20.12
C ASP A 126 14.79 2.88 -20.87
N ASP A 127 15.61 1.88 -20.53
CA ASP A 127 15.48 0.53 -21.07
C ASP A 127 14.18 -0.15 -20.59
N VAL A 128 13.79 0.07 -19.33
CA VAL A 128 12.47 -0.37 -18.83
C VAL A 128 11.34 0.26 -19.66
N THR A 129 11.37 1.58 -19.93
CA THR A 129 10.37 2.25 -20.77
C THR A 129 10.31 1.63 -22.17
N LEU A 130 11.47 1.39 -22.79
CA LEU A 130 11.55 0.76 -24.12
C LEU A 130 10.98 -0.65 -24.12
N LYS A 131 11.45 -1.50 -23.20
CA LYS A 131 11.04 -2.91 -23.08
C LYS A 131 9.56 -3.05 -22.81
N LEU A 132 9.03 -2.23 -21.91
CA LEU A 132 7.61 -2.15 -21.72
C LEU A 132 6.98 -1.84 -23.06
N THR A 133 7.24 -0.68 -23.68
CA THR A 133 6.63 -0.27 -24.96
C THR A 133 6.65 -1.36 -26.04
N GLN A 134 7.72 -2.16 -26.12
CA GLN A 134 7.83 -3.34 -27.01
C GLN A 134 6.87 -4.47 -26.64
N LEU A 135 6.75 -4.79 -25.35
CA LEU A 135 5.96 -5.90 -24.83
C LEU A 135 4.46 -5.59 -24.76
N HIS A 136 4.07 -4.36 -24.40
CA HIS A 136 2.67 -3.94 -24.50
C HIS A 136 2.51 -2.50 -25.00
N TYR A 137 1.99 -2.33 -26.21
CA TYR A 137 1.88 -1.00 -26.82
C TYR A 137 0.84 -0.07 -26.18
N SER A 138 0.14 -0.50 -25.11
CA SER A 138 -1.04 0.16 -24.56
C SER A 138 -0.92 0.59 -23.10
N PHE A 139 0.28 0.70 -22.53
CA PHE A 139 0.42 1.16 -21.15
C PHE A 139 -0.06 2.60 -21.00
N ARG A 140 -1.22 2.76 -20.37
CA ARG A 140 -1.73 4.06 -19.96
C ARG A 140 -1.42 4.35 -18.50
N GLU A 141 -1.35 3.31 -17.68
CA GLU A 141 -1.01 3.40 -16.26
C GLU A 141 -0.22 2.14 -15.88
N VAL A 142 1.03 2.32 -15.49
CA VAL A 142 1.94 1.24 -15.07
C VAL A 142 2.71 1.68 -13.85
N TYR A 143 2.89 0.75 -12.93
CA TYR A 143 3.73 0.88 -11.76
C TYR A 143 4.83 -0.16 -11.83
N VAL A 144 6.03 0.22 -11.40
CA VAL A 144 7.16 -0.68 -11.18
C VAL A 144 7.52 -0.65 -9.71
N ILE A 145 7.45 -1.81 -9.05
CA ILE A 145 7.79 -1.94 -7.63
C ILE A 145 9.30 -1.72 -7.44
N THR A 146 9.65 -0.64 -6.75
CA THR A 146 11.03 -0.22 -6.48
C THR A 146 11.46 -0.49 -5.05
N GLY A 147 10.52 -0.83 -4.17
CA GLY A 147 10.80 -1.23 -2.81
C GLY A 147 9.74 -2.20 -2.30
N VAL A 148 10.14 -3.16 -1.48
CA VAL A 148 9.24 -4.10 -0.83
C VAL A 148 9.61 -4.18 0.65
N VAL A 149 8.61 -4.06 1.52
CA VAL A 149 8.70 -4.44 2.92
C VAL A 149 7.95 -5.74 3.16
N GLN A 150 8.57 -6.60 3.95
CA GLN A 150 7.98 -7.81 4.51
C GLN A 150 7.86 -7.63 6.02
N ALA A 151 6.64 -7.66 6.55
CA ALA A 151 6.36 -7.55 7.97
C ALA A 151 5.74 -8.85 8.52
N SER A 152 6.35 -9.43 9.55
CA SER A 152 5.87 -10.65 10.21
C SER A 152 4.95 -10.34 11.39
N ASP A 153 4.25 -11.36 11.87
CA ASP A 153 3.50 -11.34 13.13
C ASP A 153 2.54 -10.16 13.25
N TRP A 154 1.87 -9.85 12.16
CA TRP A 154 1.09 -8.64 12.03
C TRP A 154 -0.37 -8.87 12.43
N SER A 155 -1.03 -7.78 12.78
CA SER A 155 -2.43 -7.77 13.16
C SER A 155 -3.05 -6.43 12.80
N LEU A 156 -4.26 -6.45 12.26
CA LEU A 156 -5.02 -5.29 11.82
C LEU A 156 -6.46 -5.43 12.31
N ALA A 157 -6.96 -4.41 13.00
CA ALA A 157 -8.37 -4.28 13.30
C ALA A 157 -8.89 -2.93 12.79
N VAL A 158 -10.05 -2.93 12.12
CA VAL A 158 -10.64 -1.74 11.52
C VAL A 158 -12.13 -1.68 11.86
N ALA A 159 -12.58 -0.55 12.40
CA ALA A 159 -13.97 -0.34 12.78
C ALA A 159 -14.88 -0.09 11.55
N SER A 160 -16.07 -0.69 11.55
CA SER A 160 -17.14 -0.40 10.59
C SER A 160 -18.01 0.78 11.01
N GLN A 161 -18.06 1.10 12.31
CA GLN A 161 -18.95 2.11 12.90
C GLN A 161 -18.33 2.77 14.14
N SER A 162 -18.92 3.87 14.58
CA SER A 162 -18.55 4.54 15.82
C SER A 162 -18.91 3.70 17.04
N GLY A 163 -18.06 3.74 18.07
CA GLY A 163 -18.24 2.95 19.30
C GLY A 163 -18.03 1.45 19.09
N ALA A 164 -17.32 1.06 18.02
CA ALA A 164 -16.93 -0.33 17.83
C ALA A 164 -15.97 -0.77 18.93
N ARG A 165 -16.00 -2.06 19.27
CA ARG A 165 -15.29 -2.61 20.42
C ARG A 165 -14.66 -3.96 20.08
N LEU A 166 -13.43 -4.14 20.53
CA LEU A 166 -12.68 -5.39 20.42
C LEU A 166 -12.21 -5.82 21.81
N ASP A 167 -12.69 -6.97 22.28
CA ASP A 167 -12.26 -7.62 23.52
C ASP A 167 -11.27 -8.73 23.18
N MET A 168 -10.08 -8.67 23.77
CA MET A 168 -8.97 -9.58 23.53
C MET A 168 -8.38 -10.09 24.84
N SER A 169 -7.82 -11.29 24.78
CA SER A 169 -7.06 -11.88 25.87
C SER A 169 -5.78 -12.53 25.35
N ALA A 170 -4.71 -12.49 26.13
CA ALA A 170 -3.48 -13.22 25.85
C ALA A 170 -2.86 -13.75 27.14
N ALA A 171 -2.04 -14.80 27.03
CA ALA A 171 -1.16 -15.18 28.14
C ALA A 171 -0.23 -14.01 28.45
N MET A 172 -0.18 -13.57 29.71
CA MET A 172 0.65 -12.48 30.27
C MET A 172 1.30 -11.56 29.21
N ALA A 173 0.53 -10.62 28.67
CA ALA A 173 1.00 -9.62 27.72
C ALA A 173 1.25 -8.26 28.42
N GLY A 174 2.10 -7.44 27.80
CA GLY A 174 2.33 -6.05 28.22
C GLY A 174 1.06 -5.19 28.18
N GLY A 175 1.08 -4.09 28.93
CA GLY A 175 -0.11 -3.27 29.17
C GLY A 175 -0.52 -2.33 28.03
N ASP A 176 0.26 -2.17 26.97
CA ASP A 176 -0.09 -1.29 25.85
C ASP A 176 -0.99 -1.99 24.81
N CYS A 177 -1.74 -1.20 24.02
CA CYS A 177 -2.70 -1.72 23.04
C CYS A 177 -2.06 -2.58 21.92
N HIS A 178 -0.81 -2.31 21.56
CA HIS A 178 -0.10 -3.05 20.51
C HIS A 178 0.55 -4.33 21.05
N ALA A 179 0.96 -4.35 22.31
CA ALA A 179 1.60 -5.48 22.97
C ALA A 179 0.68 -6.70 23.01
N LEU A 180 -0.58 -6.53 23.44
CA LEU A 180 -1.53 -7.64 23.43
C LEU A 180 -1.92 -8.02 21.99
N LEU A 181 -2.19 -7.06 21.11
CA LEU A 181 -2.52 -7.32 19.70
C LEU A 181 -1.44 -8.14 18.99
N SER A 182 -0.17 -7.85 19.27
CA SER A 182 0.99 -8.53 18.69
C SER A 182 1.38 -9.83 19.43
N HIS A 183 0.75 -10.15 20.56
CA HIS A 183 1.12 -11.31 21.37
C HIS A 183 0.81 -12.65 20.68
N GLY A 184 1.71 -13.63 20.80
CA GLY A 184 1.59 -14.94 20.14
C GLY A 184 0.35 -15.74 20.55
N SER A 185 -0.12 -15.56 21.78
CA SER A 185 -1.33 -16.22 22.33
C SER A 185 -2.58 -15.34 22.33
N ALA A 186 -2.54 -14.18 21.66
CA ALA A 186 -3.67 -13.27 21.61
C ALA A 186 -4.87 -13.91 20.90
N ARG A 187 -6.04 -13.82 21.55
CA ARG A 187 -7.31 -14.31 21.05
C ARG A 187 -8.37 -13.24 21.19
N VAL A 188 -9.20 -13.08 20.16
CA VAL A 188 -10.40 -12.24 20.22
C VAL A 188 -11.48 -13.01 20.98
N GLN A 189 -12.02 -12.39 22.03
CA GLN A 189 -13.12 -12.92 22.82
C GLN A 189 -14.46 -12.39 22.31
N GLN A 190 -14.51 -11.11 21.98
CA GLN A 190 -15.71 -10.46 21.44
C GLN A 190 -15.32 -9.36 20.46
N SER A 191 -16.09 -9.25 19.37
CA SER A 191 -15.92 -8.22 18.35
C SER A 191 -17.29 -7.62 18.00
N GLN A 192 -17.43 -6.31 18.16
CA GLN A 192 -18.66 -5.58 17.86
C GLN A 192 -18.33 -4.37 16.98
N GLY A 193 -18.96 -4.27 15.81
CA GLY A 193 -18.74 -3.14 14.91
C GLY A 193 -17.34 -3.07 14.28
N ILE A 194 -16.61 -4.19 14.24
CA ILE A 194 -15.32 -4.30 13.54
C ILE A 194 -15.60 -4.81 12.11
N ALA A 195 -15.16 -4.07 11.10
CA ALA A 195 -15.30 -4.42 9.68
C ALA A 195 -14.31 -5.52 9.28
N ASP A 196 -13.06 -5.35 9.70
CA ASP A 196 -11.93 -6.20 9.33
C ASP A 196 -11.13 -6.50 10.59
N TYR A 197 -10.94 -7.78 10.89
CA TYR A 197 -9.96 -8.24 11.87
C TYR A 197 -9.10 -9.31 11.20
N GLU A 198 -7.82 -9.03 11.05
CA GLU A 198 -6.83 -9.95 10.49
C GLU A 198 -5.67 -10.09 11.47
N GLN A 199 -5.23 -11.33 11.67
CA GLN A 199 -4.09 -11.65 12.51
C GLN A 199 -3.35 -12.80 11.86
N SER A 200 -2.05 -12.64 11.67
CA SER A 200 -1.21 -13.69 11.10
C SER A 200 0.11 -13.82 11.86
N ARG A 201 0.45 -15.06 12.19
CA ARG A 201 1.71 -15.45 12.87
C ARG A 201 2.60 -16.33 11.96
N GLY A 202 2.31 -16.35 10.67
CA GLY A 202 3.02 -17.19 9.70
C GLY A 202 2.95 -16.71 8.24
N GLN A 203 2.05 -15.76 7.93
CA GLN A 203 2.05 -15.08 6.63
C GLN A 203 2.60 -13.67 6.78
N VAL A 204 3.42 -13.28 5.82
CA VAL A 204 4.03 -11.95 5.74
C VAL A 204 3.01 -10.95 5.20
N ALA A 205 2.95 -9.77 5.81
CA ALA A 205 2.31 -8.60 5.21
C ALA A 205 3.31 -7.86 4.32
N TYR A 206 2.86 -7.51 3.11
CA TYR A 206 3.63 -6.80 2.12
C TYR A 206 3.24 -5.33 2.06
N PHE A 207 4.26 -4.47 2.04
CA PHE A 207 4.13 -3.06 1.75
C PHE A 207 5.13 -2.70 0.66
N PHE A 208 4.87 -1.64 -0.09
CA PHE A 208 5.69 -1.34 -1.26
C PHE A 208 5.90 0.14 -1.51
N LYS A 209 6.98 0.40 -2.26
CA LYS A 209 7.22 1.62 -3.01
C LYS A 209 7.21 1.27 -4.48
N ALA A 210 6.71 2.18 -5.29
CA ALA A 210 6.73 2.02 -6.74
C ALA A 210 7.05 3.34 -7.42
N ARG A 211 7.42 3.22 -8.68
CA ARG A 211 7.42 4.33 -9.63
C ARG A 211 6.30 4.14 -10.63
N LYS A 212 5.54 5.20 -10.87
CA LYS A 212 4.47 5.25 -11.85
C LYS A 212 4.95 5.90 -13.13
N LEU A 213 4.57 5.29 -14.25
CA LEU A 213 4.77 5.88 -15.57
C LEU A 213 3.77 7.01 -15.73
N ILE A 214 4.27 8.20 -16.02
CA ILE A 214 3.48 9.40 -16.29
C ILE A 214 3.90 10.01 -17.62
N LEU A 215 3.12 10.94 -18.16
CA LEU A 215 3.60 11.76 -19.27
C LEU A 215 4.78 12.61 -18.79
N SER A 216 5.78 12.80 -19.65
CA SER A 216 6.82 13.78 -19.38
C SER A 216 6.24 15.20 -19.38
N ASP A 217 6.85 16.11 -18.63
CA ASP A 217 6.39 17.51 -18.54
C ASP A 217 6.31 18.16 -19.92
N ALA A 218 7.31 17.93 -20.77
CA ALA A 218 7.32 18.42 -22.15
C ALA A 218 6.14 17.90 -22.98
N THR A 219 5.82 16.60 -22.85
CA THR A 219 4.68 15.99 -23.54
C THR A 219 3.36 16.51 -22.98
N HIS A 220 3.27 16.65 -21.66
CA HIS A 220 2.13 17.21 -20.96
C HIS A 220 1.81 18.63 -21.43
N ASP A 221 2.81 19.52 -21.46
CA ASP A 221 2.69 20.90 -21.91
C ASP A 221 2.30 21.01 -23.39
N HIS A 222 2.85 20.13 -24.23
CA HIS A 222 2.49 20.05 -25.65
C HIS A 222 1.01 19.70 -25.84
N TYR A 223 0.47 18.73 -25.09
CA TYR A 223 -0.95 18.39 -25.16
C TYR A 223 -1.85 19.49 -24.59
N LEU A 224 -1.43 20.15 -23.51
CA LEU A 224 -2.15 21.31 -22.98
C LEU A 224 -2.22 22.45 -24.00
N THR A 225 -1.11 22.76 -24.67
CA THR A 225 -1.04 23.80 -25.71
C THR A 225 -1.97 23.47 -26.88
N ARG A 226 -1.92 22.21 -27.39
CA ARG A 226 -2.83 21.74 -28.44
C ARG A 226 -4.31 21.83 -28.07
N LEU A 227 -4.64 21.65 -26.79
CA LEU A 227 -6.01 21.80 -26.29
C LEU A 227 -6.43 23.27 -26.27
N LEU A 228 -5.57 24.17 -25.77
CA LEU A 228 -5.83 25.62 -25.75
C LEU A 228 -6.01 26.20 -27.16
N ASP A 229 -5.25 25.69 -28.13
CA ASP A 229 -5.33 26.11 -29.54
C ASP A 229 -6.59 25.60 -30.27
N ASN A 230 -7.40 24.74 -29.65
CA ASN A 230 -8.65 24.20 -30.22
C ASN A 230 -9.89 24.48 -29.35
N PRO A 231 -10.23 25.76 -29.10
CA PRO A 231 -11.28 26.16 -28.15
C PRO A 231 -12.69 25.73 -28.55
N ALA A 232 -12.92 25.41 -29.82
CA ALA A 232 -14.22 24.93 -30.32
C ALA A 232 -14.64 23.56 -29.74
N ARG A 233 -13.71 22.82 -29.10
CA ARG A 233 -13.95 21.54 -28.42
C ARG A 233 -14.06 21.65 -26.90
N LEU A 234 -14.02 22.86 -26.33
CA LEU A 234 -13.99 23.09 -24.88
C LEU A 234 -15.23 23.88 -24.41
N PRO A 235 -16.42 23.27 -24.35
CA PRO A 235 -17.53 23.90 -23.61
C PRO A 235 -17.13 24.04 -22.12
N ALA A 236 -17.48 25.16 -21.50
CA ALA A 236 -17.01 25.53 -20.16
C ALA A 236 -17.33 24.50 -19.05
N SER A 237 -18.37 23.68 -19.22
CA SER A 237 -18.73 22.58 -18.32
C SER A 237 -17.86 21.34 -18.50
N GLU A 238 -17.22 21.17 -19.65
CA GLU A 238 -16.33 20.05 -19.96
C GLU A 238 -14.89 20.31 -19.51
N LEU A 239 -14.42 21.55 -19.45
CA LEU A 239 -13.06 21.88 -18.96
C LEU A 239 -12.72 21.21 -17.62
N ALA A 240 -13.67 21.15 -16.68
CA ALA A 240 -13.49 20.46 -15.40
C ALA A 240 -13.45 18.93 -15.53
N HIS A 241 -14.22 18.34 -16.46
CA HIS A 241 -14.16 16.90 -16.74
C HIS A 241 -12.89 16.52 -17.52
N TRP A 242 -12.39 17.43 -18.35
CA TRP A 242 -11.22 17.28 -19.20
C TRP A 242 -9.90 17.52 -18.49
N LEU A 243 -9.83 18.44 -17.53
CA LEU A 243 -8.73 18.53 -16.57
C LEU A 243 -8.58 17.22 -15.75
N ASN A 244 -9.66 16.44 -15.66
CA ASN A 244 -9.69 15.13 -15.03
C ASN A 244 -9.57 13.94 -16.02
N ALA A 245 -9.62 14.18 -17.33
CA ALA A 245 -9.41 13.15 -18.33
C ALA A 245 -7.89 12.94 -18.51
N PRO A 246 -7.37 11.70 -18.44
CA PRO A 246 -5.95 11.48 -18.62
C PRO A 246 -5.56 11.97 -20.01
N LEU A 247 -4.66 12.96 -20.11
CA LEU A 247 -4.15 13.50 -21.38
C LEU A 247 -3.58 12.40 -22.29
N LEU A 248 -3.19 11.26 -21.71
CA LEU A 248 -2.89 10.00 -22.38
C LEU A 248 -3.97 9.52 -23.38
N ASN A 249 -5.22 9.90 -23.20
CA ASN A 249 -6.30 9.56 -24.15
C ASN A 249 -6.25 10.39 -25.43
N LEU A 250 -5.52 11.51 -25.44
CA LEU A 250 -5.33 12.37 -26.61
C LEU A 250 -4.19 11.90 -27.52
N VAL A 251 -3.42 10.92 -27.04
CA VAL A 251 -2.27 10.37 -27.75
C VAL A 251 -2.74 9.60 -28.96
N LYS A 252 -2.30 10.04 -30.14
CA LYS A 252 -2.57 9.30 -31.38
C LYS A 252 -1.66 8.08 -31.46
N ALA A 253 -2.16 6.98 -32.03
CA ALA A 253 -1.45 5.70 -32.10
C ALA A 253 -0.07 5.77 -32.79
N ASN A 254 0.19 6.79 -33.62
CA ASN A 254 1.47 7.00 -34.30
C ASN A 254 2.46 7.89 -33.53
N GLU A 255 1.99 8.66 -32.55
CA GLU A 255 2.85 9.58 -31.76
C GLU A 255 3.62 8.82 -30.67
N LEU A 256 3.04 7.74 -30.13
CA LEU A 256 3.73 6.82 -29.22
C LEU A 256 4.30 5.63 -29.98
N ASN A 257 5.63 5.57 -30.08
CA ASN A 257 6.37 4.46 -30.67
C ASN A 257 7.75 4.30 -30.01
N LEU A 258 8.51 3.28 -30.41
CA LEU A 258 9.82 2.97 -29.80
C LEU A 258 10.84 4.11 -29.88
N ASN A 259 10.74 4.97 -30.88
CA ASN A 259 11.68 6.08 -31.05
C ASN A 259 11.27 7.31 -30.24
N THR A 260 10.02 7.40 -29.80
CA THR A 260 9.50 8.55 -29.06
C THR A 260 9.21 8.24 -27.60
N SER A 261 9.09 6.96 -27.20
CA SER A 261 8.59 6.55 -25.89
C SER A 261 9.43 7.05 -24.71
N ILE A 262 10.75 7.15 -24.86
CA ILE A 262 11.64 7.66 -23.80
C ILE A 262 11.31 9.13 -23.48
N ASP A 263 11.18 9.97 -24.51
CA ASP A 263 10.87 11.39 -24.32
C ASP A 263 9.39 11.61 -23.98
N PHE A 264 8.53 10.65 -24.35
CA PHE A 264 7.09 10.71 -24.14
C PHE A 264 6.70 10.55 -22.67
N PHE A 265 7.45 9.72 -21.95
CA PHE A 265 7.14 9.34 -20.59
C PHE A 265 8.19 9.80 -19.59
N ALA A 266 7.75 9.98 -18.35
CA ALA A 266 8.60 10.13 -17.19
C ALA A 266 8.17 9.14 -16.10
N TRP A 267 9.01 8.99 -15.09
CA TRP A 267 8.74 8.14 -13.94
C TRP A 267 8.69 8.97 -12.67
N ALA A 268 7.56 8.94 -11.99
CA ALA A 268 7.36 9.61 -10.70
C ALA A 268 7.22 8.58 -9.58
N ASP A 269 7.63 8.95 -8.36
CA ASP A 269 7.36 8.13 -7.18
C ASP A 269 5.86 8.15 -6.83
N LEU A 270 5.40 7.13 -6.10
CA LEU A 270 4.04 7.11 -5.55
C LEU A 270 3.78 8.32 -4.65
N SER A 271 2.55 8.81 -4.70
CA SER A 271 2.03 10.00 -4.00
C SER A 271 0.73 9.68 -3.25
N LEU A 272 0.24 10.64 -2.45
CA LEU A 272 -1.04 10.51 -1.75
C LEU A 272 -2.23 10.27 -2.69
N ASP A 273 -2.19 10.80 -3.91
CA ASP A 273 -3.24 10.58 -4.91
C ASP A 273 -3.33 9.09 -5.30
N ASP A 274 -2.20 8.40 -5.32
CA ASP A 274 -2.14 6.96 -5.62
C ASP A 274 -2.68 6.13 -4.45
N VAL A 275 -2.51 6.61 -3.22
CA VAL A 275 -3.11 6.00 -2.01
C VAL A 275 -4.63 6.00 -2.11
N GLU A 276 -5.24 7.10 -2.57
CA GLU A 276 -6.70 7.20 -2.74
C GLU A 276 -7.22 6.27 -3.84
N ARG A 277 -6.42 6.05 -4.91
CA ARG A 277 -6.75 5.09 -5.97
C ARG A 277 -6.65 3.63 -5.52
N LEU A 278 -5.67 3.33 -4.66
CA LEU A 278 -5.43 1.98 -4.13
C LEU A 278 -6.41 1.60 -3.02
N SER A 279 -6.85 2.58 -2.22
CA SER A 279 -7.75 2.37 -1.08
C SER A 279 -9.25 2.53 -1.42
N GLY A 280 -9.55 2.82 -2.70
CA GLY A 280 -10.88 3.04 -3.28
C GLY A 280 -11.85 1.88 -3.07
#